data_AF-A0A1Y4LV19-F1
#
_entry.id   AF-A0A1Y4LV19-F1
#
_cell.length_a   1.000
_cell.length_b   1.000
_cell.length_c   1.000
_cell.angle_alpha   90.00
_cell.angle_beta   90.00
_cell.angle_gamma   90.00
#
_symmetry.space_group_name_H-M   'P 1'
#
loop_
_entity.id
_entity.type
_entity.pdbx_description
1 polymer ?
#
loop_
_entity_poly.entity_id
_entity_poly.type
_entity_poly.pdbx_seq_one_letter_code
_entity_poly.pdbx_strand_id
1 'polypeptide(L)'
;MEETTYICERCGERVPADACTVVADTILCPDCVDTYTTVCDCCGERLFLSDDHGDENITLCERCYERHYTHCERCGRVISYSDAYYEDDEEDEPLCYDCLQARLQQATIHDYSYTPRLIFHGERSNERFFGVELEIDGNGKSRKNAGEILNVANEDAQNLYIKSDGSLDCGMELVTHPMTLQYHTEQMPWKKVLRKAVELGYLSHRTTTCGLHVHISRAAFGETEQEQELSIARLLYFVEKFWTELLRFSRRTERQINRWAARYGMKLSPKAVMESAKDSRAGRYTAVNLTNEDTVEIRIFRGTLKYNTLIATLQLVNAICDVAVLLSDEELQELSWHGFLDRIHEPELIQYLKERNLYKNDPVMYEEDE
;
A
#
# COMPACT_ATOMS: atom_id res chain seq x y z
N MET A 1 -28.87 8.76 63.57
CA MET A 1 -29.22 9.19 62.21
C MET A 1 -29.87 7.99 61.57
N GLU A 2 -31.16 8.07 61.22
CA GLU A 2 -31.79 7.01 60.44
C GLU A 2 -31.13 7.02 59.05
N GLU A 3 -30.53 5.90 58.67
CA GLU A 3 -30.01 5.71 57.31
C GLU A 3 -31.20 5.67 56.36
N THR A 4 -31.29 6.66 55.47
CA THR A 4 -32.29 6.67 54.41
C THR A 4 -32.07 5.44 53.53
N THR A 5 -33.10 4.63 53.32
CA THR A 5 -33.05 3.42 52.49
C THR A 5 -34.11 3.49 51.39
N TYR A 6 -33.80 2.96 50.22
CA TYR A 6 -34.73 2.77 49.12
C TYR A 6 -35.01 1.28 48.89
N ILE A 7 -36.06 0.97 48.13
CA ILE A 7 -36.38 -0.38 47.71
C ILE A 7 -35.91 -0.53 46.26
N CYS A 8 -35.05 -1.51 46.00
CA CYS A 8 -34.67 -1.87 44.65
C CYS A 8 -35.91 -2.31 43.87
N GLU A 9 -36.21 -1.62 42.77
CA GLU A 9 -37.42 -1.85 41.98
C GLU A 9 -37.37 -3.14 41.16
N ARG A 10 -36.20 -3.81 41.10
CA ARG A 10 -36.01 -5.09 40.39
C ARG A 10 -36.16 -6.31 41.29
N CYS A 11 -35.51 -6.32 42.46
CA CYS A 11 -35.49 -7.48 43.37
C CYS A 11 -36.27 -7.27 44.68
N GLY A 12 -36.69 -6.04 45.00
CA GLY A 12 -37.43 -5.71 46.23
C GLY A 12 -36.56 -5.57 47.48
N GLU A 13 -35.23 -5.66 47.37
CA GLU A 13 -34.31 -5.52 48.49
C GLU A 13 -34.23 -4.07 49.00
N ARG A 14 -34.04 -3.88 50.30
CA ARG A 14 -33.83 -2.57 50.92
C ARG A 14 -32.34 -2.22 50.90
N VAL A 15 -32.00 -1.09 50.29
CA VAL A 15 -30.62 -0.69 50.04
C VAL A 15 -30.39 0.70 50.64
N PRO A 16 -29.23 0.96 51.28
CA PRO A 16 -28.84 2.30 51.70
C PRO A 16 -28.87 3.31 50.55
N ALA A 17 -29.32 4.54 50.81
CA ALA A 17 -29.49 5.57 49.79
C ALA A 17 -28.20 5.93 49.04
N ASP A 18 -27.05 5.82 49.70
CA ASP A 18 -25.72 6.05 49.13
C ASP A 18 -25.17 4.88 48.30
N ALA A 19 -25.79 3.70 48.40
CA ALA A 19 -25.45 2.51 47.63
C ALA A 19 -26.42 2.24 46.46
N CYS A 20 -27.47 3.05 46.29
CA CYS A 20 -28.42 2.91 45.20
C CYS A 20 -27.92 3.60 43.91
N THR A 21 -28.19 2.99 42.76
CA THR A 21 -27.98 3.65 41.45
C THR A 21 -29.31 3.83 40.76
N VAL A 22 -29.53 5.01 40.17
CA VAL A 22 -30.71 5.29 39.33
C VAL A 22 -30.33 5.05 37.87
N VAL A 23 -31.08 4.19 37.19
CA VAL A 23 -30.91 3.85 35.76
C VAL A 23 -32.26 3.95 35.08
N ALA A 24 -32.38 4.82 34.06
CA ALA A 24 -33.65 5.12 33.38
C ALA A 24 -34.82 5.31 34.37
N ASP A 25 -34.63 6.24 35.33
CA ASP A 25 -35.58 6.56 36.40
C ASP A 25 -35.95 5.40 37.36
N THR A 26 -35.24 4.27 37.31
CA THR A 26 -35.45 3.10 38.17
C THR A 26 -34.36 2.97 39.23
N ILE A 27 -34.72 2.79 40.50
CA ILE A 27 -33.77 2.61 41.61
C ILE A 27 -33.34 1.13 41.71
N LEU A 28 -32.03 0.88 41.63
CA LEU A 28 -31.44 -0.46 41.67
C LEU A 28 -30.43 -0.64 42.81
N CYS A 29 -30.40 -1.84 43.40
CA CYS A 29 -29.33 -2.29 44.28
C CYS A 29 -28.04 -2.59 43.47
N PRO A 30 -26.85 -2.57 44.10
CA PRO A 30 -25.59 -2.89 43.42
C PRO A 30 -25.62 -4.20 42.64
N ASP A 31 -26.17 -5.27 43.21
CA ASP A 31 -26.25 -6.58 42.55
C ASP A 31 -27.11 -6.52 41.27
N CYS A 32 -28.21 -5.77 41.29
CA CYS A 32 -29.07 -5.60 40.12
C CYS A 32 -28.44 -4.70 39.06
N VAL A 33 -27.66 -3.70 39.47
CA VAL A 33 -26.87 -2.89 38.54
C VAL A 33 -25.88 -3.78 37.80
N ASP A 34 -25.09 -4.57 38.53
CA ASP A 34 -24.07 -5.43 37.94
C ASP A 34 -24.65 -6.55 37.07
N THR A 35 -25.85 -7.05 37.41
CA THR A 35 -26.47 -8.17 36.70
C THR A 35 -27.29 -7.74 35.48
N TYR A 36 -28.00 -6.61 35.53
CA TYR A 36 -29.03 -6.26 34.55
C TYR A 36 -28.75 -4.99 33.75
N THR A 37 -27.64 -4.31 34.02
CA THR A 37 -27.30 -3.06 33.33
C THR A 37 -25.93 -3.14 32.70
N THR A 38 -25.73 -2.32 31.68
CA THR A 38 -24.47 -2.13 30.97
C THR A 38 -24.24 -0.63 30.75
N VAL A 39 -23.10 -0.27 30.18
CA VAL A 39 -22.74 1.12 29.91
C VAL A 39 -22.54 1.29 28.43
N CYS A 40 -23.15 2.33 27.85
CA CYS A 40 -22.97 2.69 26.46
C CYS A 40 -21.51 3.11 26.21
N ASP A 41 -20.83 2.44 25.30
CA ASP A 41 -19.43 2.71 24.97
C ASP A 41 -19.24 4.10 24.31
N CYS A 42 -20.31 4.65 23.71
CA CYS A 42 -20.25 5.93 23.01
C CYS A 42 -20.43 7.14 23.94
N CYS A 43 -21.35 7.09 24.92
CA CYS A 43 -21.68 8.24 25.77
C CYS A 43 -21.46 8.02 27.26
N GLY A 44 -21.16 6.80 27.70
CA GLY A 44 -20.99 6.45 29.11
C GLY A 44 -22.28 6.36 29.92
N GLU A 45 -23.45 6.47 29.27
CA GLU A 45 -24.75 6.31 29.92
C GLU A 45 -24.96 4.86 30.34
N ARG A 46 -25.42 4.64 31.57
CA ARG A 46 -25.82 3.32 32.05
C ARG A 46 -27.24 3.03 31.60
N LEU A 47 -27.46 1.85 31.01
CA LEU A 47 -28.74 1.39 30.47
C LEU A 47 -29.01 -0.05 30.90
N PHE A 48 -30.27 -0.49 30.79
CA PHE A 48 -30.58 -1.91 30.96
C PHE A 48 -30.03 -2.73 29.80
N LEU A 49 -29.66 -3.98 30.07
CA LEU A 49 -29.23 -4.93 29.03
C LEU A 49 -30.31 -5.17 27.96
N SER A 50 -31.60 -4.99 28.30
CA SER A 50 -32.71 -5.08 27.36
C SER A 50 -32.77 -3.93 26.36
N ASP A 51 -32.10 -2.82 26.68
CA ASP A 51 -32.14 -1.56 25.94
C ASP A 51 -30.80 -1.34 25.20
N ASP A 52 -29.98 -2.39 25.09
CA ASP A 52 -28.75 -2.38 24.32
C ASP A 52 -29.08 -2.57 22.83
N HIS A 53 -28.73 -1.57 22.02
CA HIS A 53 -28.87 -1.56 20.56
C HIS A 53 -27.54 -1.89 19.85
N GLY A 54 -26.52 -2.29 20.60
CA GLY A 54 -25.23 -2.71 20.10
C GLY A 54 -25.19 -4.14 19.55
N ASP A 55 -23.99 -4.69 19.49
CA ASP A 55 -23.75 -6.10 19.14
C ASP A 55 -22.75 -6.75 20.11
N GLU A 56 -22.22 -7.92 19.76
CA GLU A 56 -21.24 -8.63 20.60
C GLU A 56 -19.94 -7.86 20.88
N ASN A 57 -19.65 -6.79 20.12
CA ASN A 57 -18.41 -6.02 20.19
C ASN A 57 -18.58 -4.63 20.80
N ILE A 58 -19.79 -4.08 20.83
CA ILE A 58 -20.06 -2.72 21.31
C ILE A 58 -21.44 -2.66 21.95
N THR A 59 -21.56 -1.97 23.09
CA THR A 59 -22.84 -1.70 23.74
C THR A 59 -23.26 -0.25 23.45
N LEU A 60 -24.50 -0.06 23.01
CA LEU A 60 -25.01 1.26 22.62
C LEU A 60 -26.42 1.50 23.17
N CYS A 61 -26.67 2.70 23.70
CA CYS A 61 -28.04 3.17 23.90
C CYS A 61 -28.68 3.56 22.56
N GLU A 62 -30.02 3.50 22.50
CA GLU A 62 -30.83 3.82 21.31
C GLU A 62 -30.38 5.13 20.64
N ARG A 63 -30.25 6.20 21.43
CA ARG A 63 -29.88 7.52 20.94
C ARG A 63 -28.49 7.54 20.28
N CYS A 64 -27.52 6.82 20.82
CA CYS A 64 -26.19 6.74 20.24
C CYS A 64 -26.19 5.90 18.97
N TYR A 65 -26.90 4.77 18.98
CA TYR A 65 -27.08 3.92 17.81
C TYR A 65 -27.68 4.72 16.64
N GLU A 66 -28.86 5.32 16.81
CA GLU A 66 -29.56 6.04 15.73
C GLU A 66 -28.74 7.19 15.13
N ARG A 67 -27.93 7.87 15.94
CA ARG A 67 -27.18 9.07 15.54
C ARG A 67 -25.86 8.76 14.84
N HIS A 68 -25.21 7.66 15.20
CA HIS A 68 -23.82 7.44 14.85
C HIS A 68 -23.55 6.10 14.19
N TYR A 69 -24.51 5.17 14.23
CA TYR A 69 -24.32 3.80 13.79
C TYR A 69 -25.43 3.33 12.86
N THR A 70 -25.11 2.27 12.12
CA THR A 70 -26.02 1.46 11.32
C THR A 70 -25.58 0.00 11.44
N HIS A 71 -26.22 -0.92 10.74
CA HIS A 71 -25.78 -2.31 10.65
C HIS A 71 -25.30 -2.64 9.24
N CYS A 72 -24.35 -3.55 9.14
CA CYS A 72 -23.96 -4.14 7.87
C CYS A 72 -25.10 -5.05 7.37
N GLU A 73 -25.66 -4.78 6.20
CA GLU A 73 -26.77 -5.56 5.63
C GLU A 73 -26.41 -7.05 5.45
N ARG A 74 -25.13 -7.32 5.17
CA ARG A 74 -24.66 -8.69 4.88
C ARG A 74 -24.39 -9.53 6.13
N CYS A 75 -23.84 -8.95 7.19
CA CYS A 75 -23.42 -9.72 8.38
C CYS A 75 -24.10 -9.29 9.68
N GLY A 76 -24.91 -8.23 9.68
CA GLY A 76 -25.62 -7.72 10.85
C GLY A 76 -24.75 -6.99 11.87
N ARG A 77 -23.42 -6.90 11.68
CA ARG A 77 -22.52 -6.17 12.58
C ARG A 77 -22.90 -4.69 12.66
N VAL A 78 -22.91 -4.13 13.87
CA VAL A 78 -23.08 -2.70 14.09
C VAL A 78 -21.81 -1.96 13.67
N ILE A 79 -21.96 -0.94 12.83
CA ILE A 79 -20.87 -0.14 12.26
C ILE A 79 -21.18 1.35 12.39
N SER A 80 -20.15 2.16 12.63
CA SER A 80 -20.28 3.62 12.61
C SER A 80 -20.65 4.10 11.20
N TYR A 81 -21.38 5.21 11.06
CA TYR A 81 -21.59 5.85 9.76
C TYR A 81 -20.29 6.23 9.05
N SER A 82 -19.20 6.48 9.79
CA SER A 82 -17.87 6.73 9.19
C SER A 82 -17.25 5.48 8.56
N ASP A 83 -17.68 4.30 9.01
CA ASP A 83 -17.11 3.00 8.66
C ASP A 83 -18.09 2.17 7.82
N ALA A 84 -19.21 2.78 7.44
CA ALA A 84 -20.21 2.22 6.54
C ALA A 84 -19.84 2.55 5.10
N TYR A 85 -19.78 1.52 4.27
CA TYR A 85 -19.49 1.65 2.84
C TYR A 85 -20.74 1.33 2.03
N TYR A 86 -20.95 2.12 0.97
CA TYR A 86 -22.07 2.00 0.04
C TYR A 86 -21.50 1.76 -1.36
N GLU A 87 -22.16 0.95 -2.18
CA GLU A 87 -21.82 0.81 -3.60
C GLU A 87 -22.70 1.75 -4.43
N ASP A 88 -22.16 2.28 -5.53
CA ASP A 88 -22.78 3.33 -6.39
C ASP A 88 -24.08 2.92 -7.12
N ASP A 89 -24.73 1.82 -6.73
CA ASP A 89 -26.00 1.37 -7.31
C ASP A 89 -27.18 1.91 -6.46
N GLU A 90 -28.32 2.21 -7.09
CA GLU A 90 -29.49 2.93 -6.52
C GLU A 90 -30.14 2.31 -5.25
N GLU A 91 -29.59 1.21 -4.73
CA GLU A 91 -29.95 0.56 -3.46
C GLU A 91 -28.74 0.64 -2.49
N ASP A 92 -28.57 1.80 -1.84
CA ASP A 92 -27.52 2.13 -0.87
C ASP A 92 -27.61 1.26 0.40
N GLU A 93 -27.27 -0.03 0.30
CA GLU A 93 -27.16 -0.94 1.46
C GLU A 93 -25.80 -0.73 2.17
N PRO A 94 -25.79 -0.39 3.47
CA PRO A 94 -24.56 -0.22 4.22
C PRO A 94 -23.83 -1.55 4.41
N LEU A 95 -22.55 -1.59 4.06
CA LEU A 95 -21.67 -2.74 4.30
C LEU A 95 -20.52 -2.35 5.23
N CYS A 96 -20.14 -3.26 6.12
CA CYS A 96 -18.86 -3.16 6.81
C CYS A 96 -17.71 -3.41 5.83
N TYR A 97 -16.52 -2.92 6.16
CA TYR A 97 -15.31 -3.08 5.35
C TYR A 97 -15.09 -4.53 4.90
N ASP A 98 -15.20 -5.50 5.81
CA ASP A 98 -14.96 -6.92 5.50
C ASP A 98 -15.98 -7.47 4.49
N CYS A 99 -17.25 -7.08 4.62
CA CYS A 99 -18.31 -7.53 3.71
C CYS A 99 -18.20 -6.90 2.33
N LEU A 100 -17.85 -5.61 2.26
CA LEU A 100 -17.52 -4.93 1.01
C LEU A 100 -16.31 -5.60 0.35
N GLN A 101 -15.21 -5.80 1.08
CA GLN A 101 -14.01 -6.42 0.54
C GLN A 101 -14.28 -7.83 0.02
N ALA A 102 -15.04 -8.64 0.77
CA ALA A 102 -15.42 -9.98 0.32
C ALA A 102 -16.32 -9.98 -0.93
N ARG A 103 -17.10 -8.91 -1.17
CA ARG A 103 -17.85 -8.73 -2.42
C ARG A 103 -16.93 -8.28 -3.55
N LEU A 104 -16.12 -7.25 -3.32
CA LEU A 104 -15.18 -6.71 -4.31
C LEU A 104 -14.16 -7.75 -4.76
N GLN A 105 -13.66 -8.62 -3.88
CA GLN A 105 -12.74 -9.71 -4.23
C GLN A 105 -13.29 -10.69 -5.27
N GLN A 106 -14.60 -10.72 -5.51
CA GLN A 106 -15.20 -11.53 -6.59
C GLN A 106 -15.03 -10.87 -7.98
N ALA A 107 -14.73 -9.58 -8.03
CA ALA A 107 -14.45 -8.88 -9.26
C ALA A 107 -13.07 -9.29 -9.80
N THR A 108 -13.00 -9.61 -11.09
CA THR A 108 -11.72 -9.89 -11.76
C THR A 108 -10.95 -8.62 -12.13
N ILE A 109 -11.65 -7.47 -12.20
CA ILE A 109 -11.07 -6.15 -12.50
C ILE A 109 -11.78 -5.14 -11.59
N HIS A 110 -11.03 -4.44 -10.76
CA HIS A 110 -11.52 -3.43 -9.84
C HIS A 110 -11.37 -2.01 -10.41
N ASP A 111 -11.99 -1.03 -9.76
CA ASP A 111 -11.79 0.39 -10.09
C ASP A 111 -10.35 0.86 -9.80
N TYR A 112 -9.94 1.98 -10.41
CA TYR A 112 -8.61 2.56 -10.23
C TYR A 112 -8.32 2.99 -8.78
N SER A 113 -9.34 3.28 -7.98
CA SER A 113 -9.20 3.67 -6.57
C SER A 113 -9.16 2.48 -5.61
N TYR A 114 -9.45 1.26 -6.09
CA TYR A 114 -9.54 0.07 -5.25
C TYR A 114 -8.20 -0.27 -4.60
N THR A 115 -8.26 -0.43 -3.28
CA THR A 115 -7.16 -0.94 -2.45
C THR A 115 -7.71 -2.00 -1.49
N PRO A 116 -7.29 -3.27 -1.60
CA PRO A 116 -7.70 -4.32 -0.68
C PRO A 116 -6.99 -4.17 0.66
N ARG A 117 -7.42 -4.97 1.65
CA ARG A 117 -6.57 -5.24 2.81
C ARG A 117 -5.26 -5.86 2.34
N LEU A 118 -4.14 -5.19 2.63
CA LEU A 118 -2.83 -5.60 2.13
C LEU A 118 -2.32 -6.86 2.84
N ILE A 119 -1.79 -7.81 2.07
CA ILE A 119 -1.16 -9.04 2.55
C ILE A 119 0.33 -8.93 2.34
N PHE A 120 1.10 -8.81 3.42
CA PHE A 120 2.55 -8.70 3.35
C PHE A 120 3.18 -10.09 3.21
N HIS A 121 3.88 -10.30 2.09
CA HIS A 121 4.47 -11.57 1.70
C HIS A 121 5.99 -11.59 1.91
N GLY A 122 6.47 -12.58 2.66
CA GLY A 122 7.86 -12.70 3.09
C GLY A 122 8.04 -12.45 4.59
N GLU A 123 9.30 -12.43 5.05
CA GLU A 123 9.62 -12.27 6.47
C GLU A 123 9.22 -10.89 6.99
N ARG A 124 8.39 -10.86 8.04
CA ARG A 124 7.88 -9.62 8.64
C ARG A 124 8.92 -8.81 9.42
N SER A 125 10.06 -9.41 9.75
CA SER A 125 11.21 -8.67 10.31
C SER A 125 11.89 -7.77 9.28
N ASN A 126 11.56 -7.91 8.00
CA ASN A 126 12.05 -7.03 6.96
C ASN A 126 11.10 -5.84 6.79
N GLU A 127 11.58 -4.63 7.04
CA GLU A 127 10.80 -3.40 6.83
C GLU A 127 10.71 -2.98 5.35
N ARG A 128 11.44 -3.67 4.45
CA ARG A 128 11.51 -3.37 3.02
C ARG A 128 10.64 -4.32 2.20
N PHE A 129 9.43 -3.84 1.92
CA PHE A 129 8.50 -4.46 1.00
C PHE A 129 8.40 -3.64 -0.29
N PHE A 130 8.14 -4.36 -1.39
CA PHE A 130 7.90 -3.80 -2.70
C PHE A 130 6.47 -4.13 -3.15
N GLY A 131 5.75 -3.12 -3.62
CA GLY A 131 4.51 -3.29 -4.38
C GLY A 131 4.78 -3.01 -5.86
N VAL A 132 4.24 -3.82 -6.76
CA VAL A 132 4.42 -3.66 -8.21
C VAL A 132 3.10 -3.30 -8.85
N GLU A 133 3.08 -2.22 -9.62
CA GLU A 133 2.01 -1.93 -10.59
C GLU A 133 2.58 -2.17 -12.00
N LEU A 134 2.10 -3.22 -12.66
CA LEU A 134 2.50 -3.56 -14.03
C LEU A 134 1.33 -3.33 -14.99
N GLU A 135 1.49 -2.33 -15.85
CA GLU A 135 0.49 -1.99 -16.86
C GLU A 135 0.61 -2.89 -18.10
N ILE A 136 -0.53 -3.44 -18.54
CA ILE A 136 -0.67 -4.24 -19.76
C ILE A 136 -1.82 -3.69 -20.63
N ASP A 137 -1.64 -3.67 -21.94
CA ASP A 137 -2.54 -2.97 -22.89
C ASP A 137 -2.65 -3.76 -24.22
N GLY A 138 -3.47 -3.30 -25.15
CA GLY A 138 -3.63 -3.86 -26.50
C GLY A 138 -4.72 -4.93 -26.63
N ASN A 139 -5.34 -5.37 -25.53
CA ASN A 139 -6.42 -6.36 -25.57
C ASN A 139 -7.59 -6.09 -24.60
N GLY A 140 -7.76 -4.82 -24.20
CA GLY A 140 -8.91 -4.34 -23.44
C GLY A 140 -9.02 -4.84 -21.99
N LYS A 141 -10.04 -4.35 -21.30
CA LYS A 141 -10.43 -4.73 -19.93
C LYS A 141 -11.29 -6.02 -19.92
N SER A 142 -10.74 -7.12 -20.46
CA SER A 142 -11.45 -8.40 -20.53
C SER A 142 -11.47 -9.09 -19.16
N ARG A 143 -12.66 -9.17 -18.53
CA ARG A 143 -12.85 -9.88 -17.25
C ARG A 143 -12.42 -11.35 -17.31
N LYS A 144 -12.66 -12.02 -18.44
CA LYS A 144 -12.21 -13.39 -18.67
C LYS A 144 -10.69 -13.50 -18.62
N ASN A 145 -9.99 -12.63 -19.36
CA ASN A 145 -8.53 -12.64 -19.41
C ASN A 145 -7.93 -12.30 -18.05
N ALA A 146 -8.51 -11.32 -17.36
CA ALA A 146 -8.13 -10.96 -16.00
C ALA A 146 -8.26 -12.15 -15.04
N GLY A 147 -9.37 -12.89 -15.12
CA GLY A 147 -9.55 -14.14 -14.37
C GLY A 147 -8.49 -15.20 -14.68
N GLU A 148 -8.12 -15.39 -15.95
CA GLU A 148 -7.04 -16.33 -16.32
C GLU A 148 -5.67 -15.92 -15.76
N ILE A 149 -5.36 -14.62 -15.73
CA ILE A 149 -4.13 -14.10 -15.13
C ILE A 149 -4.16 -14.27 -13.61
N LEU A 150 -5.28 -13.92 -12.96
CA LEU A 150 -5.46 -14.07 -11.50
C LEU A 150 -5.35 -15.52 -11.06
N ASN A 151 -5.94 -16.47 -11.79
CA ASN A 151 -5.85 -17.90 -11.49
C ASN A 151 -4.39 -18.39 -11.47
N VAL A 152 -3.56 -17.87 -12.37
CA VAL A 152 -2.13 -18.21 -12.43
C VAL A 152 -1.33 -17.47 -11.35
N ALA A 153 -1.64 -16.21 -11.10
CA ALA A 153 -0.93 -15.39 -10.12
C ALA A 153 -1.20 -15.84 -8.70
N ASN A 154 -2.44 -16.26 -8.42
CA ASN A 154 -2.94 -16.50 -7.08
C ASN A 154 -3.20 -17.99 -6.79
N GLU A 155 -2.56 -18.89 -7.54
CA GLU A 155 -2.72 -20.35 -7.41
C GLU A 155 -2.40 -20.83 -5.98
N ASP A 156 -1.26 -20.37 -5.43
CA ASP A 156 -0.75 -20.83 -4.14
C ASP A 156 -0.95 -19.81 -2.99
N ALA A 157 -1.17 -18.53 -3.32
CA ALA A 157 -1.34 -17.43 -2.37
C ALA A 157 -2.03 -16.24 -3.03
N GLN A 158 -2.68 -15.36 -2.26
CA GLN A 158 -3.26 -14.13 -2.80
C GLN A 158 -2.14 -13.10 -3.08
N ASN A 159 -1.62 -13.10 -4.30
CA ASN A 159 -0.41 -12.38 -4.69
C ASN A 159 -0.69 -11.03 -5.36
N LEU A 160 -1.65 -10.98 -6.28
CA LEU A 160 -1.99 -9.76 -7.01
C LEU A 160 -3.50 -9.61 -7.21
N TYR A 161 -3.92 -8.37 -7.41
CA TYR A 161 -5.26 -7.98 -7.85
C TYR A 161 -5.14 -7.11 -9.10
N ILE A 162 -6.23 -6.98 -9.85
CA ILE A 162 -6.21 -6.27 -11.14
C ILE A 162 -7.10 -5.06 -11.06
N LYS A 163 -6.56 -3.90 -11.43
CA LYS A 163 -7.27 -2.64 -11.46
C LYS A 163 -7.48 -2.17 -12.88
N SER A 164 -8.51 -1.35 -13.06
CA SER A 164 -8.63 -0.50 -14.22
C SER A 164 -7.72 0.70 -14.03
N ASP A 165 -6.97 1.08 -15.07
CA ASP A 165 -6.23 2.34 -15.09
C ASP A 165 -6.81 3.23 -16.19
N GLY A 166 -7.12 4.48 -15.82
CA GLY A 166 -7.62 5.49 -16.74
C GLY A 166 -6.53 6.08 -17.64
N SER A 167 -5.26 5.82 -17.35
CA SER A 167 -4.11 6.25 -18.17
C SER A 167 -3.86 5.34 -19.38
N LEU A 168 -4.45 4.14 -19.38
CA LEU A 168 -4.32 3.15 -20.45
C LEU A 168 -5.39 3.33 -21.53
N ASP A 169 -5.00 3.09 -22.78
CA ASP A 169 -5.92 3.21 -23.91
C ASP A 169 -6.93 2.06 -23.90
N CYS A 170 -6.45 0.82 -23.78
CA CYS A 170 -7.25 -0.41 -23.79
C CYS A 170 -6.59 -1.52 -22.94
N GLY A 171 -6.34 -1.24 -21.66
CA GLY A 171 -5.54 -2.10 -20.79
C GLY A 171 -6.05 -2.25 -19.35
N MET A 172 -5.27 -3.00 -18.57
CA MET A 172 -5.47 -3.20 -17.13
C MET A 172 -4.12 -3.17 -16.41
N GLU A 173 -4.16 -2.94 -15.10
CA GLU A 173 -2.99 -2.84 -14.25
C GLU A 173 -2.95 -4.03 -13.30
N LEU A 174 -1.85 -4.80 -13.34
CA LEU A 174 -1.61 -5.91 -12.43
C LEU A 174 -0.90 -5.36 -11.20
N VAL A 175 -1.56 -5.37 -10.04
CA VAL A 175 -1.04 -4.79 -8.79
C VAL A 175 -0.76 -5.89 -7.77
N THR A 176 0.49 -6.01 -7.34
CA THR A 176 0.83 -6.99 -6.30
C THR A 176 0.49 -6.46 -4.91
N HIS A 177 0.18 -7.37 -4.00
CA HIS A 177 0.36 -7.09 -2.59
C HIS A 177 1.85 -6.85 -2.27
N PRO A 178 2.20 -6.20 -1.13
CA PRO A 178 3.58 -5.94 -0.76
C PRO A 178 4.36 -7.24 -0.54
N MET A 179 5.54 -7.34 -1.17
CA MET A 179 6.39 -8.53 -1.15
C MET A 179 7.84 -8.14 -0.86
N THR A 180 8.58 -8.96 -0.10
CA THR A 180 10.04 -8.81 -0.04
C THR A 180 10.66 -9.10 -1.41
N LEU A 181 11.87 -8.60 -1.68
CA LEU A 181 12.57 -8.93 -2.93
C LEU A 181 12.70 -10.45 -3.12
N GLN A 182 13.02 -11.17 -2.05
CA GLN A 182 13.12 -12.62 -2.04
C GLN A 182 11.81 -13.29 -2.49
N TYR A 183 10.67 -12.83 -1.96
CA TYR A 183 9.37 -13.38 -2.35
C TYR A 183 9.09 -13.12 -3.83
N HIS A 184 9.37 -11.91 -4.34
CA HIS A 184 9.24 -11.59 -5.75
C HIS A 184 10.11 -12.49 -6.65
N THR A 185 11.32 -12.86 -6.21
CA THR A 185 12.24 -13.67 -7.02
C THR A 185 11.95 -15.16 -6.96
N GLU A 186 11.54 -15.66 -5.79
CA GLU A 186 11.49 -17.11 -5.52
C GLU A 186 10.07 -17.70 -5.54
N GLN A 187 9.06 -16.94 -5.11
CA GLN A 187 7.72 -17.46 -4.81
C GLN A 187 6.65 -16.88 -5.73
N MET A 188 6.72 -15.57 -6.02
CA MET A 188 5.79 -14.92 -6.94
C MET A 188 5.89 -15.56 -8.34
N PRO A 189 4.80 -16.11 -8.91
CA PRO A 189 4.83 -16.85 -10.19
C PRO A 189 4.95 -15.95 -11.43
N TRP A 190 5.82 -14.93 -11.39
CA TRP A 190 6.01 -13.95 -12.46
C TRP A 190 6.22 -14.58 -13.84
N LYS A 191 7.02 -15.66 -13.95
CA LYS A 191 7.22 -16.35 -15.24
C LYS A 191 5.91 -16.87 -15.85
N LYS A 192 5.01 -17.42 -15.02
CA LYS A 192 3.70 -17.90 -15.47
C LYS A 192 2.78 -16.72 -15.80
N VAL A 193 2.72 -15.71 -14.92
CA VAL A 193 1.88 -14.50 -15.08
C VAL A 193 2.22 -13.75 -16.37
N LEU A 194 3.50 -13.42 -16.58
CA LEU A 194 3.95 -12.67 -17.76
C LEU A 194 3.73 -13.47 -19.05
N ARG A 195 3.96 -14.78 -19.02
CA ARG A 195 3.68 -15.66 -20.17
C ARG A 195 2.19 -15.69 -20.48
N LYS A 196 1.34 -15.83 -19.46
CA LYS A 196 -0.12 -15.85 -19.62
C LYS A 196 -0.62 -14.54 -20.25
N ALA A 197 -0.12 -13.39 -19.81
CA ALA A 197 -0.45 -12.11 -20.43
C ALA A 197 -0.08 -12.06 -21.93
N VAL A 198 1.11 -12.56 -22.30
CA VAL A 198 1.53 -12.67 -23.71
C VAL A 198 0.64 -13.63 -24.51
N GLU A 199 0.32 -14.81 -23.97
CA GLU A 199 -0.57 -15.80 -24.60
C GLU A 199 -1.97 -15.22 -24.86
N LEU A 200 -2.45 -14.38 -23.94
CA LEU A 200 -3.72 -13.66 -24.05
C LEU A 200 -3.65 -12.42 -24.96
N GLY A 201 -2.52 -12.19 -25.63
CA GLY A 201 -2.37 -11.10 -26.61
C GLY A 201 -2.10 -9.72 -26.02
N TYR A 202 -1.82 -9.61 -24.72
CA TYR A 202 -1.45 -8.32 -24.12
C TYR A 202 -0.03 -7.90 -24.50
N LEU A 203 0.13 -6.58 -24.58
CA LEU A 203 1.38 -5.88 -24.76
C LEU A 203 1.69 -5.07 -23.50
N SER A 204 2.93 -4.64 -23.35
CA SER A 204 3.31 -3.68 -22.30
C SER A 204 4.38 -2.74 -22.86
N HIS A 205 5.62 -3.20 -23.01
CA HIS A 205 6.69 -2.36 -23.56
C HIS A 205 6.39 -1.73 -24.94
N ARG A 206 5.65 -2.43 -25.81
CA ARG A 206 5.35 -1.99 -27.18
C ARG A 206 4.23 -0.94 -27.28
N THR A 207 3.67 -0.51 -26.16
CA THR A 207 2.67 0.56 -26.12
C THR A 207 3.31 1.90 -25.75
N THR A 208 2.54 2.99 -25.80
CA THR A 208 3.01 4.34 -25.47
C THR A 208 2.79 4.75 -24.02
N THR A 209 1.87 4.07 -23.33
CA THR A 209 1.34 4.41 -22.00
C THR A 209 1.97 3.55 -20.92
N CYS A 210 2.11 2.23 -21.15
CA CYS A 210 2.44 1.26 -20.11
C CYS A 210 3.69 1.59 -19.27
N GLY A 211 3.47 1.71 -17.96
CA GLY A 211 4.45 1.80 -16.89
C GLY A 211 4.78 0.47 -16.19
N LEU A 212 5.84 0.52 -15.40
CA LEU A 212 6.14 -0.43 -14.34
C LEU A 212 6.49 0.41 -13.12
N HIS A 213 5.57 0.52 -12.16
CA HIS A 213 5.81 1.28 -10.93
C HIS A 213 6.21 0.32 -9.81
N VAL A 214 7.10 0.81 -8.96
CA VAL A 214 7.58 0.07 -7.78
C VAL A 214 7.35 0.94 -6.55
N HIS A 215 6.44 0.52 -5.69
CA HIS A 215 6.22 1.08 -4.37
C HIS A 215 7.21 0.47 -3.40
N ILE A 216 7.79 1.28 -2.53
CA ILE A 216 8.72 0.88 -1.48
C ILE A 216 8.11 1.33 -0.16
N SER A 217 8.00 0.45 0.84
CA SER A 217 7.56 0.83 2.18
C SER A 217 8.42 1.96 2.77
N ARG A 218 7.80 3.00 3.34
CA ARG A 218 8.53 4.09 4.00
C ARG A 218 9.34 3.62 5.20
N ALA A 219 8.83 2.62 5.92
CA ALA A 219 9.53 1.97 7.03
C ALA A 219 10.92 1.42 6.63
N ALA A 220 11.14 1.14 5.34
CA ALA A 220 12.45 0.72 4.84
C ALA A 220 13.54 1.80 4.94
N PHE A 221 13.17 3.06 5.17
CA PHE A 221 14.07 4.22 5.13
C PHE A 221 14.48 4.74 6.52
N GLY A 222 13.96 4.16 7.60
CA GLY A 222 14.29 4.55 8.97
C GLY A 222 13.15 4.23 9.95
N GLU A 223 13.49 4.17 11.24
CA GLU A 223 12.51 3.91 12.31
C GLU A 223 11.69 5.16 12.63
N THR A 224 12.29 6.34 12.47
CA THR A 224 11.65 7.63 12.72
C THR A 224 11.36 8.39 11.43
N GLU A 225 10.35 9.28 11.44
CA GLU A 225 10.05 10.15 10.30
C GLU A 225 11.26 10.97 9.84
N GLN A 226 12.10 11.41 10.78
CA GLN A 226 13.30 12.18 10.48
C GLN A 226 14.35 11.32 9.75
N GLU A 227 14.58 10.09 10.18
CA GLU A 227 15.49 9.15 9.49
C GLU A 227 14.97 8.81 8.10
N GLN A 228 13.66 8.54 7.99
CA GLN A 228 13.00 8.29 6.71
C GLN A 228 13.18 9.47 5.77
N GLU A 229 12.97 10.71 6.23
CA GLU A 229 13.16 11.90 5.39
C GLU A 229 14.60 12.03 4.89
N LEU A 230 15.60 11.78 5.74
CA LEU A 230 17.02 11.85 5.34
C LEU A 230 17.36 10.77 4.30
N SER A 231 16.94 9.53 4.53
CA SER A 231 17.21 8.43 3.59
C SER A 231 16.44 8.60 2.28
N ILE A 232 15.19 9.08 2.31
CA ILE A 232 14.43 9.40 1.09
C ILE A 232 15.09 10.57 0.35
N ALA A 233 15.65 11.57 1.05
CA ALA A 233 16.41 12.65 0.40
C ALA A 233 17.63 12.10 -0.36
N ARG A 234 18.33 11.10 0.20
CA ARG A 234 19.42 10.38 -0.48
C ARG A 234 18.93 9.58 -1.68
N LEU A 235 17.79 8.91 -1.58
CA LEU A 235 17.15 8.23 -2.71
C LEU A 235 16.88 9.21 -3.86
N LEU A 236 16.27 10.37 -3.58
CA LEU A 236 16.02 11.41 -4.58
C LEU A 236 17.32 11.89 -5.21
N TYR A 237 18.33 12.19 -4.38
CA TYR A 237 19.64 12.63 -4.86
C TYR A 237 20.30 11.60 -5.77
N PHE A 238 20.24 10.31 -5.41
CA PHE A 238 20.75 9.23 -6.25
C PHE A 238 20.09 9.24 -7.63
N VAL A 239 18.76 9.34 -7.67
CA VAL A 239 17.99 9.38 -8.93
C VAL A 239 18.38 10.57 -9.80
N GLU A 240 18.57 11.74 -9.18
CA GLU A 240 18.98 12.95 -9.88
C GLU A 240 20.43 12.89 -10.39
N LYS A 241 21.33 12.31 -9.58
CA LYS A 241 22.76 12.17 -9.89
C LYS A 241 23.02 11.20 -11.03
N PHE A 242 22.35 10.05 -11.03
CA PHE A 242 22.50 9.01 -12.06
C PHE A 242 21.36 9.00 -13.08
N TRP A 243 20.80 10.19 -13.36
CA TRP A 243 19.63 10.32 -14.24
C TRP A 243 19.87 9.74 -15.63
N THR A 244 21.05 9.93 -16.21
CA THR A 244 21.37 9.46 -17.56
C THR A 244 21.33 7.93 -17.64
N GLU A 245 21.91 7.27 -16.65
CA GLU A 245 21.97 5.82 -16.53
C GLU A 245 20.58 5.24 -16.25
N LEU A 246 19.84 5.85 -15.31
CA LEU A 246 18.47 5.45 -14.96
C LEU A 246 17.49 5.67 -16.11
N LEU A 247 17.61 6.77 -16.86
CA LEU A 247 16.82 7.01 -18.06
C LEU A 247 17.08 5.91 -19.10
N ARG A 248 18.34 5.57 -19.35
CA ARG A 248 18.70 4.49 -20.27
C ARG A 248 18.17 3.13 -19.78
N PHE A 249 18.28 2.86 -18.48
CA PHE A 249 17.75 1.65 -17.85
C PHE A 249 16.23 1.55 -18.02
N SER A 250 15.52 2.67 -17.85
CA SER A 250 14.06 2.78 -17.87
C SER A 250 13.41 2.47 -19.22
N ARG A 251 14.17 2.56 -20.31
CA ARG A 251 13.70 2.42 -21.71
C ARG A 251 12.72 3.52 -22.14
N ARG A 252 12.72 4.66 -21.44
CA ARG A 252 12.00 5.87 -21.85
C ARG A 252 12.94 6.84 -22.55
N THR A 253 12.38 7.65 -23.43
CA THR A 253 13.06 8.85 -23.96
C THR A 253 12.82 10.05 -23.04
N GLU A 254 13.65 11.09 -23.13
CA GLU A 254 13.45 12.35 -22.42
C GLU A 254 12.03 12.92 -22.60
N ARG A 255 11.49 12.88 -23.83
CA ARG A 255 10.13 13.35 -24.10
C ARG A 255 9.07 12.52 -23.35
N GLN A 256 9.26 11.21 -23.26
CA GLN A 256 8.31 10.32 -22.57
C GLN A 256 8.38 10.51 -21.07
N ILE A 257 9.59 10.56 -20.49
CA ILE A 257 9.74 10.64 -19.04
C ILE A 257 9.26 11.99 -18.49
N ASN A 258 9.52 13.11 -19.20
CA ASN A 258 9.03 14.42 -18.79
C ASN A 258 7.50 14.56 -18.80
N ARG A 259 6.79 13.68 -19.51
CA ARG A 259 5.32 13.63 -19.50
C ARG A 259 4.78 12.81 -18.34
N TRP A 260 5.44 11.72 -17.99
CA TRP A 260 4.87 10.66 -17.14
C TRP A 260 5.52 10.54 -15.76
N ALA A 261 6.77 10.99 -15.62
CA ALA A 261 7.61 10.78 -14.45
C ALA A 261 8.75 11.83 -14.42
N ALA A 262 8.40 13.12 -14.35
CA ALA A 262 9.36 14.22 -14.42
C ALA A 262 10.34 14.22 -13.24
N ARG A 263 11.60 14.61 -13.48
CA ARG A 263 12.60 14.78 -12.42
C ARG A 263 12.40 16.09 -11.66
N TYR A 264 12.86 16.15 -10.41
CA TYR A 264 12.87 17.37 -9.61
C TYR A 264 14.04 18.29 -9.99
N GLY A 265 15.12 17.70 -10.52
CA GLY A 265 16.32 18.39 -10.94
C GLY A 265 17.44 18.29 -9.91
N MET A 266 18.67 18.14 -10.41
CA MET A 266 19.87 17.97 -9.58
C MET A 266 20.15 19.21 -8.71
N LYS A 267 20.53 18.98 -7.44
CA LYS A 267 20.97 20.00 -6.48
C LYS A 267 22.31 19.60 -5.85
N LEU A 268 22.87 20.48 -5.04
CA LEU A 268 24.19 20.26 -4.40
C LEU A 268 24.14 19.23 -3.28
N SER A 269 23.02 19.07 -2.58
CA SER A 269 22.88 18.14 -1.46
C SER A 269 21.55 17.38 -1.48
N PRO A 270 21.47 16.21 -0.82
CA PRO A 270 20.21 15.47 -0.66
C PRO A 270 19.08 16.33 -0.08
N LYS A 271 19.37 17.09 0.98
CA LYS A 271 18.41 18.02 1.60
C LYS A 271 17.83 19.03 0.60
N ALA A 272 18.67 19.63 -0.25
CA ALA A 272 18.21 20.60 -1.24
C ALA A 272 17.33 19.95 -2.33
N VAL A 273 17.59 18.68 -2.70
CA VAL A 273 16.70 17.94 -3.61
C VAL A 273 15.35 17.68 -2.94
N MET A 274 15.34 17.28 -1.67
CA MET A 274 14.10 17.05 -0.90
C MET A 274 13.25 18.32 -0.79
N GLU A 275 13.84 19.47 -0.47
CA GLU A 275 13.16 20.76 -0.44
C GLU A 275 12.51 21.07 -1.80
N SER A 276 13.26 20.88 -2.89
CA SER A 276 12.74 21.05 -4.26
C SER A 276 11.62 20.07 -4.61
N ALA A 277 11.62 18.87 -4.03
CA ALA A 277 10.59 17.87 -4.24
C ALA A 277 9.29 18.22 -3.51
N LYS A 278 9.39 18.69 -2.26
CA LYS A 278 8.25 19.15 -1.46
C LYS A 278 7.57 20.39 -2.06
N ASP A 279 8.35 21.27 -2.70
CA ASP A 279 7.82 22.47 -3.39
C ASP A 279 7.24 22.18 -4.79
N SER A 280 7.41 20.96 -5.30
CA SER A 280 6.99 20.60 -6.64
C SER A 280 5.47 20.56 -6.77
N ARG A 281 4.95 21.22 -7.80
CA ARG A 281 3.53 21.17 -8.19
C ARG A 281 3.21 20.04 -9.17
N ALA A 282 4.15 19.13 -9.41
CA ALA A 282 3.98 18.04 -10.38
C ALA A 282 3.08 16.90 -9.88
N GLY A 283 2.67 16.93 -8.61
CA GLY A 283 1.86 15.88 -7.98
C GLY A 283 2.51 14.51 -8.14
N ARG A 284 1.71 13.50 -8.50
CA ARG A 284 2.20 12.12 -8.69
C ARG A 284 3.08 11.91 -9.92
N TYR A 285 3.14 12.84 -10.87
CA TYR A 285 3.81 12.66 -12.16
C TYR A 285 5.32 12.94 -12.09
N THR A 286 5.97 12.43 -11.05
CA THR A 286 7.41 12.58 -10.79
C THR A 286 8.13 11.24 -10.88
N ALA A 287 9.43 11.27 -11.15
CA ALA A 287 10.28 10.07 -11.21
C ALA A 287 10.21 9.24 -9.93
N VAL A 288 10.21 9.94 -8.80
CA VAL A 288 9.97 9.42 -7.45
C VAL A 288 8.76 10.16 -6.91
N ASN A 289 7.66 9.47 -6.70
CA ASN A 289 6.44 10.02 -6.15
C ASN A 289 6.40 9.83 -4.63
N LEU A 290 6.20 10.94 -3.93
CA LEU A 290 6.21 11.03 -2.46
C LEU A 290 4.82 11.29 -1.88
N THR A 291 3.76 11.33 -2.70
CA THR A 291 2.41 11.67 -2.23
C THR A 291 1.73 10.53 -1.46
N ASN A 292 2.25 9.31 -1.56
CA ASN A 292 1.69 8.17 -0.84
C ASN A 292 2.12 8.22 0.63
N GLU A 293 1.17 7.96 1.52
CA GLU A 293 1.38 8.00 2.97
C GLU A 293 2.40 6.94 3.40
N ASP A 294 2.17 5.67 3.05
CA ASP A 294 3.00 4.56 3.53
C ASP A 294 4.15 4.15 2.60
N THR A 295 4.21 4.70 1.38
CA THR A 295 5.17 4.26 0.35
C THR A 295 5.87 5.41 -0.37
N VAL A 296 7.05 5.11 -0.91
CA VAL A 296 7.72 5.91 -1.95
C VAL A 296 7.62 5.15 -3.26
N GLU A 297 7.12 5.79 -4.31
CA GLU A 297 6.84 5.12 -5.59
C GLU A 297 7.85 5.54 -6.68
N ILE A 298 8.53 4.57 -7.29
CA ILE A 298 9.42 4.78 -8.43
C ILE A 298 8.65 4.58 -9.73
N ARG A 299 8.49 5.64 -10.52
CA ARG A 299 7.61 5.67 -11.70
C ARG A 299 8.33 5.67 -13.06
N ILE A 300 9.67 5.72 -13.04
CA ILE A 300 10.45 5.95 -14.26
C ILE A 300 10.36 4.80 -15.28
N PHE A 301 10.12 3.57 -14.83
CA PHE A 301 10.29 2.41 -15.70
C PHE A 301 9.14 2.30 -16.70
N ARG A 302 9.49 1.92 -17.93
CA ARG A 302 8.51 1.52 -18.94
C ARG A 302 8.01 0.09 -18.66
N GLY A 303 6.77 -0.21 -18.98
CA GLY A 303 6.21 -1.55 -18.83
C GLY A 303 7.00 -2.65 -19.56
N THR A 304 6.81 -3.90 -19.15
CA THR A 304 7.52 -5.08 -19.67
C THR A 304 6.72 -6.37 -19.44
N LEU A 305 6.83 -7.31 -20.39
CA LEU A 305 6.41 -8.71 -20.21
C LEU A 305 7.61 -9.69 -20.22
N LYS A 306 8.83 -9.16 -20.16
CA LYS A 306 10.06 -9.96 -20.00
C LYS A 306 10.38 -10.13 -18.52
N TYR A 307 10.50 -11.38 -18.08
CA TYR A 307 10.85 -11.72 -16.69
C TYR A 307 12.15 -11.06 -16.22
N ASN A 308 13.25 -11.22 -16.98
CA ASN A 308 14.55 -10.65 -16.61
C ASN A 308 14.45 -9.15 -16.35
N THR A 309 13.76 -8.42 -17.23
CA THR A 309 13.56 -6.99 -17.10
C THR A 309 12.79 -6.59 -15.84
N LEU A 310 11.73 -7.34 -15.48
CA LEU A 310 10.92 -7.05 -14.30
C LEU A 310 11.74 -7.27 -13.03
N ILE A 311 12.42 -8.42 -12.93
CA ILE A 311 13.24 -8.74 -11.75
C ILE A 311 14.46 -7.83 -11.65
N ALA A 312 15.13 -7.52 -12.75
CA ALA A 312 16.22 -6.54 -12.78
C ALA A 312 15.77 -5.15 -12.27
N THR A 313 14.55 -4.72 -12.59
CA THR A 313 13.99 -3.47 -12.03
C THR A 313 13.88 -3.55 -10.50
N LEU A 314 13.35 -4.65 -9.95
CA LEU A 314 13.21 -4.79 -8.50
C LEU A 314 14.57 -4.87 -7.79
N GLN A 315 15.52 -5.62 -8.35
CA GLN A 315 16.89 -5.69 -7.83
C GLN A 315 17.59 -4.33 -7.88
N LEU A 316 17.39 -3.54 -8.95
CA LEU A 316 17.95 -2.20 -9.04
C LEU A 316 17.38 -1.30 -7.94
N VAL A 317 16.05 -1.30 -7.78
CA VAL A 317 15.39 -0.49 -6.75
C VAL A 317 15.87 -0.89 -5.36
N ASN A 318 16.00 -2.19 -5.07
CA ASN A 318 16.55 -2.67 -3.82
C ASN A 318 17.98 -2.16 -3.55
N ALA A 319 18.88 -2.26 -4.54
CA ALA A 319 20.25 -1.77 -4.40
C ALA A 319 20.31 -0.24 -4.21
N ILE A 320 19.40 0.52 -4.82
CA ILE A 320 19.28 1.96 -4.60
C ILE A 320 18.81 2.25 -3.16
N CYS A 321 17.87 1.47 -2.63
CA CYS A 321 17.47 1.58 -1.22
C CYS A 321 18.64 1.34 -0.27
N ASP A 322 19.48 0.34 -0.54
CA ASP A 322 20.68 0.10 0.27
C ASP A 322 21.63 1.30 0.26
N VAL A 323 21.85 1.92 -0.90
CA VAL A 323 22.64 3.15 -0.98
C VAL A 323 21.99 4.28 -0.17
N ALA A 324 20.67 4.46 -0.29
CA ALA A 324 19.94 5.54 0.37
C ALA A 324 19.96 5.43 1.90
N VAL A 325 19.94 4.20 2.42
CA VAL A 325 19.91 3.92 3.86
C VAL A 325 21.30 3.82 4.47
N LEU A 326 22.26 3.17 3.79
CA LEU A 326 23.54 2.82 4.38
C LEU A 326 24.62 3.90 4.21
N LEU A 327 24.53 4.75 3.18
CA LEU A 327 25.55 5.78 2.93
C LEU A 327 25.23 7.10 3.61
N SER A 328 26.29 7.81 4.01
CA SER A 328 26.20 9.23 4.35
C SER A 328 25.98 10.10 3.09
N ASP A 329 25.62 11.36 3.30
CA ASP A 329 25.47 12.33 2.22
C ASP A 329 26.78 12.52 1.45
N GLU A 330 27.92 12.56 2.15
CA GLU A 330 29.26 12.70 1.56
C GLU A 330 29.64 11.45 0.75
N GLU A 331 29.42 10.26 1.29
CA GLU A 331 29.70 9.00 0.58
C GLU A 331 28.86 8.88 -0.70
N LEU A 332 27.59 9.28 -0.65
CA LEU A 332 26.72 9.31 -1.82
C LEU A 332 27.15 10.38 -2.84
N GLN A 333 27.64 11.53 -2.38
CA GLN A 333 28.19 12.58 -3.24
C GLN A 333 29.46 12.15 -3.98
N GLU A 334 30.28 11.29 -3.39
CA GLU A 334 31.48 10.74 -4.03
C GLU A 334 31.22 9.45 -4.83
N LEU A 335 30.07 8.79 -4.60
CA LEU A 335 29.72 7.54 -5.30
C LEU A 335 29.69 7.75 -6.83
N SER A 336 30.46 6.96 -7.57
CA SER A 336 30.36 6.90 -9.04
C SER A 336 29.38 5.81 -9.48
N TRP A 337 28.91 5.85 -10.72
CA TRP A 337 28.06 4.78 -11.26
C TRP A 337 28.79 3.42 -11.19
N HIS A 338 30.09 3.39 -11.53
CA HIS A 338 30.89 2.17 -11.43
C HIS A 338 31.02 1.67 -9.99
N GLY A 339 31.19 2.57 -9.01
CA GLY A 339 31.22 2.21 -7.59
C GLY A 339 29.87 1.73 -7.05
N PHE A 340 28.76 2.21 -7.64
CA PHE A 340 27.44 1.64 -7.38
C PHE A 340 27.33 0.22 -7.94
N LEU A 341 27.78 0.00 -9.18
CA LEU A 341 27.75 -1.32 -9.83
C LEU A 341 28.57 -2.39 -9.10
N ASP A 342 29.63 -2.00 -8.38
CA ASP A 342 30.44 -2.92 -7.56
C ASP A 342 29.67 -3.58 -6.42
N ARG A 343 28.55 -2.98 -6.02
CA ARG A 343 27.67 -3.48 -4.94
C ARG A 343 26.62 -4.47 -5.46
N ILE A 344 26.54 -4.65 -6.77
CA ILE A 344 25.50 -5.45 -7.43
C ILE A 344 26.01 -6.87 -7.65
N HIS A 345 25.27 -7.83 -7.11
CA HIS A 345 25.56 -9.26 -7.26
C HIS A 345 24.40 -10.05 -7.88
N GLU A 346 23.27 -9.38 -8.10
CA GLU A 346 22.04 -9.98 -8.53
C GLU A 346 22.04 -10.31 -10.04
N PRO A 347 21.76 -11.56 -10.43
CA PRO A 347 22.04 -12.03 -11.78
C PRO A 347 21.16 -11.37 -12.85
N GLU A 348 19.86 -11.18 -12.60
CA GLU A 348 18.97 -10.55 -13.58
C GLU A 348 19.34 -9.08 -13.83
N LEU A 349 19.73 -8.36 -12.76
CA LEU A 349 20.20 -6.99 -12.85
C LEU A 349 21.52 -6.89 -13.62
N ILE A 350 22.51 -7.72 -13.30
CA ILE A 350 23.79 -7.76 -14.03
C ILE A 350 23.54 -8.05 -15.52
N GLN A 351 22.72 -9.05 -15.83
CA GLN A 351 22.37 -9.38 -17.21
C GLN A 351 21.74 -8.17 -17.91
N TYR A 352 20.74 -7.54 -17.29
CA TYR A 352 20.03 -6.41 -17.89
C TYR A 352 20.93 -5.19 -18.08
N LEU A 353 21.81 -4.89 -17.13
CA LEU A 353 22.79 -3.80 -17.25
C LEU A 353 23.76 -4.03 -18.41
N LYS A 354 24.23 -5.28 -18.61
CA LYS A 354 25.06 -5.65 -19.77
C LYS A 354 24.30 -5.48 -21.08
N GLU A 355 23.07 -5.96 -21.17
CA GLU A 355 22.20 -5.78 -22.36
C GLU A 355 21.97 -4.30 -22.71
N ARG A 356 22.09 -3.40 -21.73
CA ARG A 356 21.92 -1.96 -21.89
C ARG A 356 23.24 -1.20 -22.02
N ASN A 357 24.40 -1.87 -22.07
CA ASN A 357 25.72 -1.26 -21.98
C ASN A 357 25.82 -0.22 -20.85
N LEU A 358 25.27 -0.59 -19.68
CA LEU A 358 25.33 0.15 -18.42
C LEU A 358 26.23 -0.55 -17.39
N TYR A 359 26.81 -1.70 -17.75
CA TYR A 359 27.68 -2.48 -16.88
C TYR A 359 29.15 -2.28 -17.24
N LYS A 360 30.05 -2.61 -16.30
CA LYS A 360 31.51 -2.54 -16.49
C LYS A 360 31.94 -3.26 -17.77
N ASN A 361 32.82 -2.63 -18.53
CA ASN A 361 33.68 -3.32 -19.49
C ASN A 361 34.82 -3.98 -18.72
N ASP A 362 35.35 -5.10 -19.22
CA ASP A 362 36.51 -5.74 -18.62
C ASP A 362 37.69 -4.75 -18.52
N PRO A 363 38.46 -4.75 -17.42
CA PRO A 363 39.62 -3.87 -17.28
C PRO A 363 40.61 -4.12 -18.42
N VAL A 364 40.99 -3.05 -19.11
CA VAL A 364 42.05 -3.08 -20.11
C VAL A 364 43.38 -2.92 -19.38
N MET A 365 44.41 -3.68 -19.80
CA MET A 365 45.78 -3.50 -19.32
C MET A 365 46.16 -2.01 -19.47
N TYR A 366 46.46 -1.37 -18.35
CA TYR A 366 46.94 0.01 -18.32
C TYR A 366 48.46 -0.02 -18.47
N GLU A 367 48.99 0.64 -19.49
CA GLU A 367 50.40 1.01 -19.54
C GLU A 367 50.56 2.25 -18.66
N GLU A 368 51.43 2.19 -17.65
CA GLU A 368 51.79 3.36 -16.85
C GLU A 368 52.56 4.35 -17.74
N ASP A 369 52.14 5.62 -17.75
CA ASP A 369 52.94 6.71 -18.33
C ASP A 369 54.17 6.94 -17.42
N GLU A 370 55.38 6.82 -17.97
CA GLU A 370 56.66 7.08 -17.28
C GLU A 370 56.87 8.53 -16.81
#